data_AF-A0A6N3DQI6-F1
#
_entry.id   AF-A0A6N3DQI6-F1
#
_cell.length_a   1.000
_cell.length_b   1.000
_cell.length_c   1.000
_cell.angle_alpha   90.00
_cell.angle_beta   90.00
_cell.angle_gamma   90.00
#
_symmetry.space_group_name_H-M   'P 1'
#
loop_
_entity.id
_entity.type
_entity.pdbx_description
1 polymer ?
#
loop_
_entity_poly.entity_id
_entity_poly.type
_entity_poly.pdbx_seq_one_letter_code
_entity_poly.pdbx_strand_id
1 'polypeptide(L)'
;MNNDGTNFFNFAIAVAVACNADTRPKGETKPEAAAQYIQNVLDMAFVNTGLKFRVKPLAYPQCGKIPIVIQVSGRGVCLLWYYPYMKTHDLTLELEGVLHTVLTEALCETA
;
A
#
# COMPACT_ATOMS: atom_id res chain seq x y z
N MET A 1 0.88 -23.63 -15.21
CA MET A 1 0.75 -22.31 -14.55
C MET A 1 0.58 -22.58 -13.07
N ASN A 2 1.65 -22.44 -12.30
CA ASN A 2 1.58 -22.57 -10.85
C ASN A 2 0.98 -21.27 -10.32
N ASN A 3 -0.24 -21.38 -9.76
CA ASN A 3 -0.92 -20.27 -9.09
C ASN A 3 -0.35 -20.15 -7.68
N ASP A 4 0.89 -19.69 -7.59
CA ASP A 4 1.52 -19.37 -6.32
C ASP A 4 0.85 -18.08 -5.81
N GLY A 5 0.38 -18.07 -4.55
CA GLY A 5 -0.48 -17.02 -3.97
C GLY A 5 -0.01 -15.57 -4.14
N THR A 6 1.26 -15.37 -4.47
CA THR A 6 1.88 -14.11 -4.89
C THR A 6 1.17 -13.46 -6.10
N ASN A 7 0.67 -14.26 -7.05
CA ASN A 7 -0.06 -13.74 -8.22
C ASN A 7 -1.43 -13.15 -7.83
N PHE A 8 -2.12 -13.74 -6.85
CA PHE A 8 -3.38 -13.20 -6.33
C PHE A 8 -3.17 -11.90 -5.55
N PHE A 9 -2.09 -11.84 -4.77
CA PHE A 9 -1.71 -10.67 -4.00
C PHE A 9 -1.45 -9.46 -4.91
N ASN A 10 -0.61 -9.62 -5.94
CA ASN A 10 -0.31 -8.57 -6.91
C ASN A 10 -1.57 -8.12 -7.67
N PHE A 11 -2.39 -9.08 -8.08
CA PHE A 11 -3.64 -8.77 -8.77
C PHE A 11 -4.61 -7.95 -7.90
N ALA A 12 -4.76 -8.28 -6.61
CA ALA A 12 -5.65 -7.56 -5.71
C ALA A 12 -5.21 -6.10 -5.50
N ILE A 13 -3.92 -5.84 -5.34
CA ILE A 13 -3.38 -4.48 -5.23
C ILE A 13 -3.60 -3.72 -6.54
N ALA A 14 -3.26 -4.32 -7.68
CA ALA A 14 -3.44 -3.70 -8.99
C ALA A 14 -4.90 -3.27 -9.23
N VAL A 15 -5.85 -4.17 -8.95
CA VAL A 15 -7.29 -3.90 -9.09
C VAL A 15 -7.73 -2.80 -8.13
N ALA A 16 -7.33 -2.86 -6.85
CA ALA A 16 -7.72 -1.85 -5.87
C ALA A 16 -7.19 -0.45 -6.21
N VAL A 17 -5.94 -0.35 -6.65
CA VAL A 17 -5.35 0.91 -7.11
C VAL A 17 -6.08 1.44 -8.35
N ALA A 18 -6.41 0.58 -9.30
CA ALA A 18 -7.16 0.97 -10.50
C ALA A 18 -8.59 1.44 -10.17
N CYS A 19 -9.31 0.73 -9.30
CA CYS A 19 -10.66 1.09 -8.87
C CYS A 19 -10.71 2.39 -8.06
N ASN A 20 -9.61 2.80 -7.43
CA ASN A 20 -9.50 4.07 -6.70
C ASN A 20 -8.81 5.18 -7.51
N ALA A 21 -8.48 4.97 -8.79
CA ALA A 21 -7.68 5.92 -9.56
C ALA A 21 -8.28 7.34 -9.66
N ASP A 22 -9.62 7.44 -9.64
CA ASP A 22 -10.35 8.71 -9.72
C ASP A 22 -10.36 9.47 -8.39
N THR A 23 -10.32 8.77 -7.26
CA THR A 23 -10.30 9.36 -5.92
C THR A 23 -8.88 9.69 -5.45
N ARG A 24 -7.88 9.35 -6.27
CA ARG A 24 -6.47 9.55 -5.98
C ARG A 24 -6.13 11.04 -5.86
N PRO A 25 -5.52 11.47 -4.75
CA PRO A 25 -5.11 12.86 -4.59
C PRO A 25 -3.89 13.16 -5.47
N LYS A 26 -4.07 14.13 -6.38
CA LYS A 26 -3.08 14.58 -7.38
C LYS A 26 -2.66 16.02 -7.09
N GLY A 27 -1.46 16.40 -7.51
CA GLY A 27 -0.99 17.78 -7.35
C GLY A 27 -0.44 18.07 -5.95
N GLU A 28 -0.73 19.26 -5.42
CA GLU A 28 -0.46 19.63 -4.02
C GLU A 28 -1.37 18.82 -3.09
N THR A 29 -0.89 17.64 -2.73
CA THR A 29 -1.60 16.69 -1.89
C THR A 29 -1.20 16.83 -0.44
N LYS A 30 -2.20 16.96 0.46
CA LYS A 30 -1.97 16.86 1.91
C LYS A 30 -1.55 15.44 2.29
N PRO A 31 -0.56 15.26 3.19
CA PRO A 31 -0.12 13.94 3.62
C PRO A 31 -1.25 13.02 4.12
N GLU A 32 -2.22 13.59 4.82
CA GLU A 32 -3.38 12.88 5.37
C GLU A 32 -4.29 12.34 4.26
N ALA A 33 -4.48 13.10 3.17
CA ALA A 33 -5.27 12.67 2.03
C ALA A 33 -4.59 11.51 1.29
N ALA A 34 -3.26 11.57 1.14
CA ALA A 34 -2.49 10.46 0.56
C ALA A 34 -2.58 9.20 1.43
N ALA A 35 -2.41 9.33 2.76
CA ALA A 35 -2.55 8.22 3.69
C ALA A 35 -3.95 7.60 3.66
N GLN A 36 -5.01 8.42 3.64
CA GLN A 36 -6.39 7.95 3.55
C GLN A 36 -6.65 7.22 2.22
N TYR A 37 -6.13 7.72 1.11
CA TYR A 37 -6.21 7.03 -0.17
C TYR A 37 -5.57 5.64 -0.11
N ILE A 38 -4.36 5.53 0.46
CA ILE A 38 -3.69 4.24 0.62
C ILE A 38 -4.46 3.32 1.57
N GLN A 39 -5.03 3.84 2.66
CA GLN A 39 -5.91 3.07 3.54
C GLN A 39 -7.07 2.45 2.74
N ASN A 40 -7.77 3.24 1.92
CA ASN A 40 -8.90 2.75 1.11
C ASN A 40 -8.48 1.66 0.10
N VAL A 41 -7.30 1.82 -0.52
CA VAL A 41 -6.73 0.82 -1.44
C VAL A 41 -6.48 -0.51 -0.70
N LEU A 42 -5.85 -0.46 0.48
CA LEU A 42 -5.56 -1.66 1.26
C LEU A 42 -6.84 -2.31 1.80
N ASP A 43 -7.78 -1.51 2.31
CA ASP A 43 -9.06 -2.01 2.79
C ASP A 43 -9.82 -2.72 1.66
N MET A 44 -9.80 -2.18 0.44
CA MET A 44 -10.41 -2.82 -0.73
C MET A 44 -9.67 -4.11 -1.14
N ALA A 45 -8.34 -4.06 -1.24
CA ALA A 45 -7.54 -5.20 -1.67
C ALA A 45 -7.64 -6.40 -0.71
N PHE A 46 -7.84 -6.13 0.59
CA PHE A 46 -7.75 -7.13 1.66
C PHE A 46 -9.04 -7.33 2.46
N VAL A 47 -10.17 -6.76 2.02
CA VAL A 47 -11.46 -6.78 2.74
C VAL A 47 -11.86 -8.18 3.25
N ASN A 48 -11.53 -9.24 2.49
CA ASN A 48 -11.89 -10.62 2.80
C ASN A 48 -10.76 -11.47 3.40
N THR A 49 -9.63 -10.87 3.77
CA THR A 49 -8.45 -11.61 4.27
C THR A 49 -8.28 -11.56 5.79
N GLY A 50 -9.07 -10.73 6.48
CA GLY A 50 -8.94 -10.49 7.92
C GLY A 50 -7.71 -9.66 8.34
N LEU A 51 -6.87 -9.27 7.38
CA LEU A 51 -5.76 -8.36 7.62
C LEU A 51 -6.29 -6.97 8.01
N LYS A 52 -5.64 -6.37 9.01
CA LYS A 52 -5.98 -5.03 9.50
C LYS A 52 -4.81 -4.10 9.30
N PHE A 53 -5.04 -3.07 8.49
CA PHE A 53 -4.07 -2.04 8.16
C PHE A 53 -4.35 -0.76 8.94
N ARG A 54 -3.29 -0.08 9.35
CA ARG A 54 -3.35 1.29 9.85
C ARG A 54 -2.34 2.11 9.07
N VAL A 55 -2.85 3.07 8.30
CA VAL A 55 -2.04 3.92 7.43
C VAL A 55 -1.98 5.34 8.00
N LYS A 56 -0.79 5.91 8.08
CA LYS A 56 -0.58 7.29 8.56
C LYS A 56 0.53 7.98 7.79
N PRO A 57 0.44 9.31 7.59
CA PRO A 57 1.58 10.06 7.11
C PRO A 57 2.67 10.10 8.19
N LEU A 58 3.93 10.09 7.77
CA LEU A 58 5.06 10.41 8.64
C LEU A 58 5.34 11.91 8.56
N ALA A 59 5.60 12.56 9.70
CA ALA A 59 6.04 13.95 9.71
C ALA A 59 7.38 14.08 8.96
N TYR A 60 7.36 14.86 7.88
CA TYR A 60 8.51 15.01 6.99
C TYR A 60 8.50 16.41 6.36
N PRO A 61 9.67 17.01 6.06
CA PRO A 61 9.73 18.27 5.34
C PRO A 61 8.94 18.22 4.03
N GLN A 62 8.29 19.32 3.66
CA GLN A 62 7.59 19.41 2.39
C GLN A 62 8.57 19.18 1.24
N CYS A 63 8.35 18.10 0.50
CA CYS A 63 9.07 17.77 -0.72
C CYS A 63 8.11 17.07 -1.69
N GLY A 64 8.58 16.72 -2.88
CA GLY A 64 7.72 16.07 -3.88
C GLY A 64 7.16 14.71 -3.44
N LYS A 65 7.76 14.05 -2.45
CA LYS A 65 7.34 12.73 -1.95
C LYS A 65 6.72 12.84 -0.56
N ILE A 66 5.71 12.01 -0.31
CA ILE A 66 5.01 11.93 0.96
C ILE A 66 5.30 10.55 1.58
N PRO A 67 6.06 10.48 2.68
CA PRO A 67 6.26 9.21 3.38
C PRO A 67 4.98 8.78 4.10
N ILE A 68 4.55 7.55 3.83
CA ILE A 68 3.37 6.93 4.40
C ILE A 68 3.79 5.66 5.14
N VAL A 69 3.46 5.59 6.43
CA VAL A 69 3.69 4.42 7.27
C VAL A 69 2.46 3.52 7.17
N ILE A 70 2.68 2.26 6.81
CA ILE A 70 1.66 1.23 6.74
C ILE A 70 1.97 0.21 7.83
N GLN A 71 1.11 0.15 8.84
CA GLN A 71 1.20 -0.85 9.89
C GLN A 71 0.23 -2.00 9.60
N VAL A 72 0.75 -3.22 9.60
CA VAL A 72 -0.02 -4.46 9.41
C VAL A 72 -0.11 -5.17 10.76
N SER A 73 -1.33 -5.30 11.29
CA SER A 73 -1.56 -5.85 12.62
C SER A 73 -1.00 -7.28 12.73
N GLY A 74 -0.11 -7.51 13.71
CA GLY A 74 0.51 -8.80 13.96
C GLY A 74 1.58 -9.22 12.95
N ARG A 75 2.03 -8.33 12.05
CA ARG A 75 3.07 -8.65 11.05
C ARG A 75 4.22 -7.65 11.04
N GLY A 76 3.94 -6.35 11.10
CA GLY A 76 5.01 -5.35 11.11
C GLY A 76 4.58 -4.00 10.55
N VAL A 77 5.57 -3.23 10.13
CA VAL A 77 5.41 -1.88 9.60
C VAL A 77 6.28 -1.72 8.37
N CYS A 78 5.74 -1.12 7.30
CA CYS A 78 6.52 -0.68 6.15
C CYS A 78 6.32 0.80 5.83
N LEU A 79 7.25 1.33 5.03
CA LEU A 79 7.26 2.70 4.56
C LEU A 79 7.01 2.73 3.05
N LEU A 80 5.99 3.48 2.63
CA LEU A 80 5.70 3.79 1.25
C LEU A 80 6.06 5.25 0.94
N TRP A 81 6.78 5.48 -0.15
CA TRP A 81 7.05 6.82 -0.67
C TRP A 81 6.00 7.22 -1.71
N TYR A 82 4.90 7.82 -1.27
CA TYR A 82 3.84 8.24 -2.17
C TYR A 82 4.24 9.48 -2.98
N TYR A 83 4.03 9.42 -4.29
CA TYR A 83 4.22 10.55 -5.18
C TYR A 83 2.89 10.94 -5.82
N PRO A 84 2.39 12.18 -5.68
CA PRO A 84 1.10 12.59 -6.25
C PRO A 84 1.00 12.44 -7.76
N TYR A 85 2.13 12.41 -8.47
CA TYR A 85 2.18 12.31 -9.94
C TYR A 85 2.71 10.96 -10.45
N MET A 86 2.94 9.96 -9.60
CA MET A 86 3.34 8.63 -10.09
C MET A 86 2.18 7.97 -10.84
N LYS A 87 2.50 7.15 -11.84
CA LYS A 87 1.48 6.43 -12.60
C LYS A 87 0.84 5.37 -11.71
N THR A 88 -0.35 4.91 -12.10
CA THR A 88 -1.06 3.80 -11.42
C THR A 88 -0.16 2.57 -11.31
N HIS A 89 0.49 2.19 -12.41
CA HIS A 89 1.40 1.05 -12.46
C HIS A 89 2.57 1.16 -11.47
N ASP A 90 3.23 2.32 -11.43
CA ASP A 90 4.35 2.55 -10.51
C ASP A 90 3.90 2.45 -9.05
N LEU A 91 2.70 2.96 -8.72
CA LEU A 91 2.15 2.86 -7.37
C LEU A 91 1.84 1.42 -6.98
N THR A 92 1.27 0.64 -7.90
CA THR A 92 1.01 -0.78 -7.70
C THR A 92 2.31 -1.51 -7.37
N LEU A 93 3.36 -1.33 -8.16
CA LEU A 93 4.65 -2.01 -7.94
C LEU A 93 5.30 -1.61 -6.61
N GLU A 94 5.28 -0.33 -6.25
CA GLU A 94 5.81 0.14 -4.98
C GLU A 94 5.05 -0.46 -3.79
N LEU A 95 3.71 -0.49 -3.85
CA LEU A 95 2.88 -1.10 -2.82
C LEU A 95 3.10 -2.61 -2.70
N GLU A 96 3.18 -3.31 -3.83
CA GLU A 96 3.47 -4.73 -3.88
C GLU A 96 4.81 -5.03 -3.21
N GLY A 97 5.87 -4.28 -3.57
CA GLY A 97 7.20 -4.45 -3.01
C GLY A 97 7.22 -4.28 -1.48
N VAL A 98 6.70 -3.17 -0.97
CA VAL A 98 6.77 -2.87 0.48
C VAL A 98 5.91 -3.81 1.33
N LEU A 99 4.78 -4.27 0.79
CA LEU A 99 3.90 -5.22 1.49
C LEU A 99 4.41 -6.65 1.39
N HIS A 100 4.99 -7.05 0.26
CA HIS A 100 5.56 -8.39 0.10
C HIS A 100 6.62 -8.65 1.17
N THR A 101 7.49 -7.68 1.46
CA THR A 101 8.47 -7.77 2.55
C THR A 101 7.79 -8.07 3.89
N VAL A 102 6.84 -7.25 4.33
CA VAL A 102 6.18 -7.40 5.64
C VAL A 102 5.31 -8.66 5.73
N LEU A 103 4.65 -9.04 4.64
CA LEU A 103 3.76 -10.20 4.63
C LEU A 103 4.52 -11.52 4.54
N THR A 104 5.70 -11.54 3.90
CA THR A 104 6.54 -12.73 3.74
C THR A 104 7.46 -12.93 4.94
N GLU A 105 8.06 -11.87 5.48
CA GLU A 105 8.91 -11.97 6.69
C GLU A 105 8.11 -12.53 7.88
N ALA A 106 6.84 -12.14 8.02
CA ALA A 106 5.94 -12.70 9.04
C ALA A 106 5.62 -14.21 8.86
N LEU A 107 5.88 -14.80 7.70
CA LEU A 107 5.72 -16.25 7.47
C LEU A 107 7.01 -17.03 7.80
N CYS A 108 8.17 -16.38 7.72
CA CYS A 108 9.46 -17.00 8.04
C CYS A 108 9.74 -17.08 9.55
N GLU A 109 9.16 -16.20 10.36
CA GLU A 109 9.32 -16.26 11.83
C GLU A 109 8.53 -17.39 12.52
N THR A 110 7.67 -18.10 11.77
CA THR A 110 6.88 -19.23 12.27
C THR A 110 7.41 -20.62 11.87
N ALA A 111 8.60 -20.71 11.27
CA ALA A 111 9.22 -21.95 10.81
C ALA A 111 10.35 -22.44 11.74
#